data_AF-A0A2D7RCZ7-F1
#
_entry.id   AF-A0A2D7RCZ7-F1
#
_cell.length_a   1.000
_cell.length_b   1.000
_cell.length_c   1.000
_cell.angle_alpha   90.00
_cell.angle_beta   90.00
_cell.angle_gamma   90.00
#
_symmetry.space_group_name_H-M   'P 1'
#
loop_
_entity.id
_entity.type
_entity.pdbx_description
1 polymer ?
#
loop_
_entity_poly.entity_id
_entity_poly.type
_entity_poly.pdbx_seq_one_letter_code
_entity_poly.pdbx_strand_id
1 'polypeptide(L)'
;MDLVSIVGLVGSILSLVSNIPQLWKVRNINSTNDLHSYSITMHIFSAAVWSAYGFLSKAYILCVESGVVAFIYFLILIAIIRDRCCISKTSDDNTLQKNLTNV
;
A
#
# COMPACT_ATOMS: atom_id res chain seq x y z
N MET A 1 -13.65 -12.99 -27.45
CA MET A 1 -13.61 -12.69 -26.01
C MET A 1 -15.01 -12.28 -25.59
N ASP A 2 -15.50 -12.79 -24.46
CA ASP A 2 -16.82 -12.42 -23.94
C ASP A 2 -16.81 -10.99 -23.36
N LEU A 3 -17.96 -10.31 -23.40
CA LEU A 3 -18.09 -8.93 -22.92
C LEU A 3 -17.64 -8.79 -21.46
N VAL A 4 -17.94 -9.79 -20.62
CA VAL A 4 -17.52 -9.82 -19.21
C VAL A 4 -16.00 -9.82 -19.08
N SER A 5 -15.29 -10.53 -19.96
CA SER A 5 -13.83 -10.58 -19.95
C SER A 5 -13.20 -9.26 -20.38
N ILE A 6 -13.80 -8.57 -21.34
CA ILE A 6 -13.33 -7.26 -21.82
C ILE A 6 -13.52 -6.21 -20.73
N VAL A 7 -14.71 -6.13 -20.14
CA VAL A 7 -15.01 -5.20 -19.05
C VAL A 7 -14.14 -5.50 -17.83
N GLY A 8 -13.94 -6.78 -17.50
CA GLY A 8 -13.03 -7.19 -16.44
C GLY A 8 -11.59 -6.74 -16.69
N LEU A 9 -11.06 -6.95 -17.90
CA LEU A 9 -9.70 -6.53 -18.26
C LEU A 9 -9.53 -5.00 -18.17
N VAL A 10 -10.48 -4.24 -18.73
CA VAL A 10 -10.46 -2.78 -18.71
C VAL A 10 -10.54 -2.27 -17.26
N GLY A 11 -11.47 -2.82 -16.47
CA GLY A 11 -11.60 -2.51 -15.05
C GLY A 11 -10.32 -2.79 -14.26
N SER A 12 -9.67 -3.92 -14.53
CA SER A 12 -8.40 -4.26 -13.88
C SER A 12 -7.27 -3.32 -14.24
N ILE A 13 -7.15 -2.91 -15.50
CA ILE A 13 -6.14 -1.93 -15.92
C ILE A 13 -6.39 -0.58 -15.24
N LEU A 14 -7.63 -0.09 -15.25
CA LEU A 14 -8.01 1.15 -14.59
C LEU A 14 -7.71 1.12 -13.09
N SER A 15 -8.05 0.01 -12.42
CA SER A 15 -7.76 -0.21 -10.99
C SER A 15 -6.25 -0.15 -10.73
N LEU A 16 -5.44 -0.86 -11.51
CA LEU A 16 -3.98 -0.82 -11.35
C LEU A 16 -3.41 0.58 -11.55
N VAL A 17 -3.85 1.30 -12.59
CA VAL A 17 -3.41 2.68 -12.86
C VAL A 17 -3.79 3.61 -11.72
N SER A 18 -4.96 3.43 -11.09
CA SER A 18 -5.40 4.24 -9.96
C SER A 18 -4.51 4.11 -8.70
N ASN A 19 -3.77 3.01 -8.57
CA ASN A 19 -2.85 2.77 -7.45
C ASN A 19 -1.44 3.36 -7.69
N ILE A 20 -1.11 3.78 -8.92
CA ILE A 20 0.21 4.38 -9.25
C ILE A 20 0.52 5.66 -8.45
N PRO A 21 -0.41 6.61 -8.26
CA PRO A 21 -0.14 7.81 -7.48
C PRO A 21 0.22 7.49 -6.02
N GLN A 22 -0.39 6.45 -5.44
CA GLN A 22 -0.13 6.03 -4.06
C GLN A 22 1.27 5.41 -3.94
N LEU A 23 1.66 4.57 -4.91
CA LEU A 23 3.02 4.05 -5.02
C LEU A 23 4.07 5.16 -5.19
N TRP A 24 3.75 6.19 -5.99
CA TRP A 24 4.67 7.30 -6.21
C TRP A 24 4.86 8.15 -4.95
N LYS A 25 3.77 8.43 -4.20
CA LYS A 25 3.84 9.18 -2.93
C LYS A 25 4.72 8.47 -1.90
N VAL A 26 4.60 7.15 -1.80
CA VAL A 26 5.37 6.31 -0.87
C VAL A 26 6.88 6.25 -1.19
N ARG A 27 7.28 6.58 -2.43
CA ARG A 27 8.71 6.62 -2.81
C ARG A 27 9.46 7.74 -2.09
N ASN A 28 8.79 8.82 -1.71
CA ASN A 28 9.41 9.95 -1.00
C ASN A 28 9.47 9.67 0.51
N ILE A 29 10.70 9.62 1.04
CA ILE A 29 10.97 9.52 2.49
C ILE A 29 10.31 10.71 3.23
N ASN A 30 9.71 10.44 4.38
CA ASN A 30 8.91 11.33 5.23
C ASN A 30 7.56 11.79 4.65
N SER A 31 7.11 11.29 3.49
CA SER A 31 5.81 11.68 2.90
C SER A 31 4.64 10.82 3.39
N THR A 32 4.92 9.79 4.20
CA THR A 32 3.94 8.80 4.68
C THR A 32 3.32 9.13 6.03
N ASN A 33 3.62 10.30 6.61
CA ASN A 33 3.07 10.73 7.90
C ASN A 33 1.54 10.87 7.89
N ASP A 34 0.97 11.29 6.75
CA ASP A 34 -0.47 11.43 6.57
C ASP A 34 -1.18 10.11 6.27
N LEU A 35 -0.43 9.03 5.99
CA LEU A 35 -1.01 7.72 5.68
C LEU A 35 -1.25 6.92 6.96
N HIS A 36 -2.53 6.67 7.22
CA HIS A 36 -2.94 5.87 8.36
C HIS A 36 -2.69 4.39 8.07
N SER A 37 -1.73 3.77 8.78
CA SER A 37 -1.34 2.37 8.58
C SER A 37 -2.53 1.41 8.65
N TYR A 38 -3.55 1.74 9.45
CA TYR A 38 -4.79 0.98 9.58
C TYR A 38 -5.62 0.91 8.29
N SER A 39 -5.69 2.02 7.55
CA SER A 39 -6.41 2.05 6.26
C SER A 39 -5.70 1.16 5.25
N ILE A 40 -4.36 1.18 5.23
CA ILE A 40 -3.55 0.34 4.35
C ILE A 40 -3.71 -1.15 4.67
N THR A 41 -3.66 -1.55 5.95
CA THR A 41 -3.92 -2.95 6.32
C THR A 41 -5.33 -3.39 5.95
N MET A 42 -6.34 -2.54 6.11
CA MET A 42 -7.70 -2.85 5.66
C MET A 42 -7.78 -3.06 4.14
N HIS A 43 -7.07 -2.27 3.34
CA HIS A 43 -6.98 -2.48 1.89
C HIS A 43 -6.32 -3.81 1.54
N ILE A 44 -5.26 -4.22 2.25
CA ILE A 44 -4.62 -5.53 2.05
C ILE A 44 -5.61 -6.67 2.30
N PHE A 45 -6.32 -6.65 3.45
CA PHE A 45 -7.30 -7.69 3.76
C PHE A 45 -8.46 -7.71 2.78
N SER A 46 -8.98 -6.55 2.41
CA SER A 46 -10.05 -6.43 1.42
C SER A 46 -9.63 -7.03 0.08
N ALA A 47 -8.44 -6.66 -0.43
CA ALA A 47 -7.92 -7.17 -1.68
C ALA A 47 -7.64 -8.69 -1.64
N ALA A 48 -7.17 -9.22 -0.50
CA ALA A 48 -7.00 -10.66 -0.31
C ALA A 48 -8.34 -11.42 -0.36
N VAL A 49 -9.38 -10.89 0.28
CA VAL A 49 -10.74 -11.45 0.24
C VAL A 49 -11.31 -11.41 -1.18
N TRP A 50 -11.12 -10.29 -1.90
CA TRP A 50 -11.53 -10.17 -3.30
C TRP A 50 -10.79 -11.13 -4.23
N SER A 51 -9.50 -11.35 -4.01
CA SER A 51 -8.71 -12.32 -4.78
C SER A 51 -9.23 -13.75 -4.55
N ALA A 52 -9.50 -14.13 -3.29
CA ALA A 52 -10.10 -15.42 -2.95
C ALA A 52 -11.50 -15.58 -3.58
N TYR A 53 -12.33 -14.54 -3.55
CA TYR A 53 -13.64 -14.53 -4.20
C TYR A 53 -13.53 -14.71 -5.72
N GLY A 54 -12.58 -14.00 -6.37
CA GLY A 54 -12.33 -14.12 -7.80
C GLY A 54 -11.91 -15.55 -8.19
N PHE A 55 -11.08 -16.20 -7.37
CA PHE A 55 -10.70 -17.60 -7.56
C PHE A 55 -11.91 -18.55 -7.47
N LEU A 56 -12.71 -18.41 -6.41
CA LEU A 56 -13.92 -19.24 -6.19
C LEU A 56 -14.97 -19.05 -7.29
N SER A 57 -15.09 -17.84 -7.82
CA SER A 57 -16.06 -17.47 -8.87
C SER A 57 -15.54 -17.76 -10.30
N LYS A 58 -14.36 -18.37 -10.46
CA LYS A 58 -13.66 -18.57 -11.74
C LYS A 58 -13.42 -17.27 -12.53
N ALA A 59 -13.43 -16.12 -11.85
CA ALA A 59 -13.12 -14.82 -12.40
C ALA A 59 -11.61 -14.57 -12.28
N TYR A 60 -10.82 -15.25 -13.12
CA TYR A 60 -9.35 -15.23 -13.03
C TYR A 60 -8.74 -13.83 -13.18
N ILE A 61 -9.32 -12.98 -14.03
CA ILE A 61 -8.86 -11.60 -14.22
C ILE A 61 -8.96 -10.81 -12.89
N LEU A 62 -10.11 -10.90 -12.21
CA LEU A 62 -10.32 -10.28 -10.90
C LEU A 62 -9.39 -10.86 -9.83
N CYS A 63 -9.23 -12.19 -9.81
CA CYS A 63 -8.35 -12.87 -8.87
C CYS A 63 -6.91 -12.35 -8.94
N VAL A 64 -6.36 -12.22 -10.15
CA VAL A 64 -4.99 -11.75 -10.39
C VAL A 64 -4.88 -10.27 -10.08
N GLU A 65 -5.83 -9.45 -10.52
CA GLU A 65 -5.83 -8.01 -10.25
C GLU A 65 -5.82 -7.72 -8.75
N SER A 66 -6.75 -8.32 -8.00
CA SER A 66 -6.87 -8.07 -6.57
C SER A 66 -5.65 -8.61 -5.80
N GLY A 67 -5.03 -9.69 -6.29
CA GLY A 67 -3.77 -10.19 -5.76
C GLY A 67 -2.59 -9.22 -5.97
N VAL A 68 -2.48 -8.61 -7.16
CA VAL A 68 -1.47 -7.58 -7.46
C VAL A 68 -1.70 -6.34 -6.60
N VAL A 69 -2.96 -5.92 -6.43
CA VAL A 69 -3.33 -4.80 -5.57
C VAL A 69 -2.92 -5.09 -4.11
N ALA A 70 -3.24 -6.27 -3.58
CA ALA A 70 -2.83 -6.67 -2.22
C ALA A 70 -1.30 -6.60 -2.04
N PHE A 71 -0.53 -7.06 -3.03
CA PHE A 71 0.92 -6.99 -3.01
C PHE A 71 1.44 -5.55 -3.01
N ILE A 72 0.85 -4.67 -3.83
CA ILE A 72 1.18 -3.23 -3.85
C ILE A 72 0.95 -2.60 -2.47
N TYR A 73 -0.23 -2.80 -1.86
CA TYR A 73 -0.52 -2.23 -0.54
C TYR A 73 0.38 -2.82 0.56
N PHE A 74 0.80 -4.08 0.42
CA PHE A 74 1.79 -4.69 1.32
C PHE A 74 3.15 -3.99 1.23
N LEU A 75 3.64 -3.69 0.02
CA LEU A 75 4.87 -2.91 -0.16
C LEU A 75 4.75 -1.50 0.42
N ILE A 76 3.58 -0.86 0.26
CA ILE A 76 3.28 0.44 0.87
C ILE A 76 3.35 0.36 2.40
N LEU A 77 2.79 -0.69 3.00
CA LEU A 77 2.86 -0.90 4.45
C LEU A 77 4.32 -1.03 4.93
N ILE A 78 5.15 -1.79 4.23
CA ILE A 78 6.58 -1.90 4.56
C ILE A 78 7.28 -0.54 4.49
N ALA A 79 6.99 0.25 3.46
CA ALA A 79 7.57 1.58 3.31
C ALA A 79 7.13 2.54 4.43
N ILE A 80 5.86 2.49 4.86
CA ILE A 80 5.35 3.25 6.02
C ILE A 80 6.07 2.84 7.30
N ILE A 81 6.26 1.53 7.52
CA ILE A 81 6.99 1.03 8.71
C ILE A 81 8.44 1.53 8.70
N ARG A 82 9.13 1.42 7.56
CA ARG A 82 10.49 1.95 7.39
C ARG A 82 10.56 3.45 7.71
N ASP A 83 9.62 4.23 7.18
CA ASP A 83 9.57 5.68 7.37
C ASP A 83 9.38 6.05 8.86
N ARG A 84 8.44 5.38 9.53
CA ARG A 84 8.18 5.58 10.98
C ARG A 84 9.40 5.21 11.83
N CYS A 85 10.12 4.13 11.50
CA CYS A 85 11.35 3.77 12.19
C CYS A 85 12.46 4.82 12.02
N CYS A 86 12.61 5.38 10.82
CA CYS A 86 13.58 6.45 10.57
C CYS A 86 13.25 7.73 11.35
N ILE A 87 11.97 8.16 11.34
CA ILE A 87 11.52 9.37 12.08
C ILE A 87 11.73 9.22 13.59
N SER A 88 11.45 8.05 14.15
CA SER A 88 11.69 7.77 15.58
C SER A 88 13.15 7.99 15.95
N LYS A 89 14.07 7.47 15.14
CA LYS A 89 15.52 7.55 15.41
C LYS A 89 16.04 8.99 15.40
N THR A 90 15.57 9.82 14.47
CA THR A 90 15.94 11.25 14.43
C THR A 90 15.39 12.04 15.63
N SER A 91 14.22 11.67 16.16
CA SER A 91 13.65 12.34 17.34
C SER A 91 14.43 12.04 18.62
N ASP A 92 14.90 10.80 18.78
CA ASP A 92 15.75 10.40 19.91
C ASP A 92 17.12 11.10 19.87
N ASP A 93 17.78 11.17 18.70
CA ASP A 93 19.08 11.85 18.55
C ASP A 93 19.00 13.35 18.88
N ASN A 94 17.95 14.03 18.41
CA ASN A 94 17.72 15.46 18.71
C ASN A 94 17.49 15.70 20.21
N THR A 95 16.80 14.79 20.90
CA THR A 95 16.54 14.89 22.34
C THR A 95 17.83 14.72 23.14
N LEU A 96 18.68 13.76 22.76
CA LEU A 96 19.99 13.55 23.39
C LEU A 96 20.93 14.75 23.19
N GLN A 97 21.00 15.32 21.98
CA GLN A 97 21.80 16.53 21.74
C GLN A 97 21.34 17.72 22.59
N LYS A 98 20.02 17.89 22.75
CA LYS A 98 19.46 18.98 23.57
C LYS A 98 19.84 18.82 25.05
N ASN A 99 19.86 17.61 25.58
CA ASN A 99 20.31 17.36 26.95
C ASN A 99 21.81 17.62 27.13
N LEU A 100 22.64 17.31 26.14
CA LEU A 100 24.10 17.54 26.21
C LEU A 100 24.50 19.02 26.09
N THR A 101 23.67 19.87 25.50
CA THR A 101 23.95 21.31 25.33
C THR A 101 23.40 22.19 26.45
N ASN A 102 22.53 21.64 27.32
CA ASN A 102 21.97 22.35 28.48
C ASN A 102 22.69 22.01 29.81
N VAL A 103 23.83 21.32 29.74
CA VAL A 103 24.73 21.01 30.88
C VAL A 103 26.04 21.77 30.66
#